data_AF-A0A9W3DJ36-F1
#
_entry.id   AF-A0A9W3DJ36-F1
#
_cell.length_a   1.000
_cell.length_b   1.000
_cell.length_c   1.000
_cell.angle_alpha   90.00
_cell.angle_beta   90.00
_cell.angle_gamma   90.00
#
_symmetry.space_group_name_H-M   'P 1'
#
loop_
_entity.id
_entity.type
_entity.pdbx_description
1 polymer ?
#
loop_
_entity_poly.entity_id
_entity_poly.type
_entity_poly.pdbx_seq_one_letter_code
_entity_poly.pdbx_strand_id
1 'polypeptide(L)'
;MTVNMNRHHQKLHQRKHIWTNIRLILVTLFLCLILLAIQHVLDALMKSVSDMAGDCKSNPNLSGGMCPIPNPPMLPPMLQIPQHELRSVKTDFLPYKDLPDKSCRGTMGGSCPVTILMTGDKQPLGKALSANIFATSFAVNSSDLLPTLANNVLGTTIAADKNNYADPGLASGLPIYSIQPLCNANSTWPLSLEKIQTGISFTSCL
;
A
#
# COMPACT_ATOMS: atom_id res chain seq x y z
N MET A 1 -54.21 -34.92 -50.49
CA MET A 1 -52.87 -34.94 -49.83
C MET A 1 -52.49 -33.64 -49.12
N THR A 2 -53.04 -32.48 -49.50
CA THR A 2 -52.72 -31.14 -48.93
C THR A 2 -53.14 -30.90 -47.47
N VAL A 3 -54.20 -31.56 -46.97
CA VAL A 3 -54.67 -31.41 -45.58
C VAL A 3 -53.69 -32.02 -44.55
N ASN A 4 -52.92 -33.04 -44.95
CA ASN A 4 -52.00 -33.73 -44.05
C ASN A 4 -50.66 -32.96 -43.88
N MET A 5 -50.23 -32.24 -44.93
CA MET A 5 -49.04 -31.39 -44.91
C MET A 5 -49.19 -30.19 -43.96
N ASN A 6 -50.35 -29.51 -43.98
CA ASN A 6 -50.62 -28.36 -43.10
C ASN A 6 -50.65 -28.74 -41.61
N ARG A 7 -51.17 -29.94 -41.30
CA ARG A 7 -51.21 -30.46 -39.92
C ARG A 7 -49.81 -30.78 -39.38
N HIS A 8 -48.89 -31.22 -40.25
CA HIS A 8 -47.49 -31.47 -39.89
C HIS A 8 -46.71 -30.19 -39.63
N HIS A 9 -46.88 -29.14 -40.45
CA HIS A 9 -46.21 -27.85 -40.24
C HIS A 9 -46.70 -27.13 -38.97
N GLN A 10 -48.01 -27.16 -38.69
CA GLN A 10 -48.54 -26.63 -37.42
C GLN A 10 -47.99 -27.39 -36.20
N LYS A 11 -47.93 -28.72 -36.25
CA LYS A 11 -47.35 -29.54 -35.17
C LYS A 11 -45.87 -29.24 -34.94
N LEU A 12 -45.08 -29.04 -36.01
CA LEU A 12 -43.66 -28.72 -35.90
C LEU A 12 -43.42 -27.33 -35.29
N HIS A 13 -44.24 -26.33 -35.66
CA HIS A 13 -44.15 -24.97 -35.13
C HIS A 13 -44.49 -24.92 -33.63
N GLN A 14 -45.58 -25.59 -33.22
CA GLN A 14 -45.96 -25.70 -31.79
C GLN A 14 -44.88 -26.40 -30.96
N ARG A 15 -44.27 -27.47 -31.49
CA ARG A 15 -43.21 -28.22 -30.81
C ARG A 15 -41.93 -27.39 -30.61
N LYS A 16 -41.57 -26.55 -31.58
CA LYS A 16 -40.44 -25.60 -31.47
C LYS A 16 -40.73 -24.50 -30.44
N HIS A 17 -41.95 -23.97 -30.39
CA HIS A 17 -42.36 -22.94 -29.44
C HIS A 17 -42.34 -23.45 -27.98
N ILE A 18 -42.75 -24.70 -27.75
CA ILE A 18 -42.71 -25.35 -26.45
C ILE A 18 -41.25 -25.57 -25.99
N TRP A 19 -40.36 -26.00 -26.88
CA TRP A 19 -38.95 -26.22 -26.55
C TRP A 19 -38.21 -24.94 -26.15
N THR A 20 -38.49 -23.83 -26.82
CA THR A 20 -37.91 -22.52 -26.47
C THR A 20 -38.41 -22.02 -25.13
N ASN A 21 -39.71 -22.16 -24.84
CA ASN A 21 -40.29 -21.78 -23.55
C ASN A 21 -39.74 -22.63 -22.39
N ILE A 22 -39.59 -23.94 -22.59
CA ILE A 22 -38.96 -24.84 -21.61
C ILE A 22 -37.50 -24.44 -21.38
N ARG A 23 -36.76 -24.12 -22.45
CA ARG A 23 -35.36 -23.70 -22.34
C ARG A 23 -35.20 -22.38 -21.57
N LEU A 24 -36.10 -21.41 -21.77
CA LEU A 24 -36.08 -20.16 -21.02
C LEU A 24 -36.30 -20.41 -19.52
N ILE A 25 -37.30 -21.22 -19.16
CA ILE A 25 -37.57 -21.59 -17.77
C ILE A 25 -36.40 -22.35 -17.16
N LEU A 26 -35.83 -23.33 -17.88
CA LEU A 26 -34.70 -24.13 -17.39
C LEU A 26 -33.45 -23.27 -17.15
N VAL A 27 -33.17 -22.32 -18.05
CA VAL A 27 -32.04 -21.39 -17.89
C VAL A 27 -32.26 -20.48 -16.69
N THR A 28 -33.46 -19.94 -16.49
CA THR A 28 -33.77 -19.13 -15.31
C THR A 28 -33.63 -19.94 -14.02
N LEU A 29 -34.16 -21.17 -13.97
CA LEU A 29 -34.01 -22.06 -12.82
C LEU A 29 -32.53 -22.38 -12.54
N PHE A 30 -31.76 -22.67 -13.58
CA PHE A 30 -30.32 -22.95 -13.45
C PHE A 30 -29.55 -21.74 -12.91
N LEU A 31 -29.83 -20.53 -13.40
CA LEU A 31 -29.25 -19.30 -12.86
C LEU A 31 -29.63 -19.09 -11.38
N CYS A 32 -30.88 -19.36 -11.00
CA CYS A 32 -31.30 -19.30 -9.60
C CYS A 32 -30.52 -20.30 -8.72
N LEU A 33 -30.29 -21.52 -9.20
CA LEU A 33 -29.49 -22.51 -8.47
C LEU A 33 -28.03 -22.06 -8.30
N ILE A 34 -27.44 -21.45 -9.33
CA ILE A 34 -26.08 -20.88 -9.24
C ILE A 34 -26.05 -19.76 -8.21
N LEU A 35 -27.01 -18.83 -8.23
CA LEU A 35 -27.06 -17.73 -7.27
C LEU A 35 -27.22 -18.23 -5.83
N LEU A 36 -28.05 -19.25 -5.60
CA LEU A 36 -28.20 -19.89 -4.28
C LEU A 36 -26.90 -20.55 -3.82
N ALA A 37 -26.19 -21.24 -4.72
CA ALA A 37 -24.90 -21.84 -4.39
C ALA A 37 -23.86 -20.75 -4.03
N ILE A 38 -23.81 -19.65 -4.78
CA ILE A 38 -22.92 -18.52 -4.49
C ILE A 38 -23.28 -17.90 -3.13
N GLN A 39 -24.57 -17.69 -2.84
CA GLN A 39 -25.03 -17.17 -1.55
C GLN A 39 -24.57 -18.06 -0.40
N HIS A 40 -24.74 -19.38 -0.50
CA HIS A 40 -24.28 -20.32 0.53
C HIS A 40 -22.76 -20.28 0.75
N VAL A 41 -21.97 -20.16 -0.32
CA VAL A 41 -20.50 -20.06 -0.21
C VAL A 41 -20.11 -18.74 0.47
N LEU A 42 -20.76 -17.63 0.11
CA LEU A 42 -20.51 -16.33 0.72
C LEU A 42 -20.89 -16.31 2.20
N ASP A 43 -22.04 -16.89 2.56
CA ASP A 43 -22.48 -16.98 3.95
C ASP A 43 -21.52 -17.82 4.80
N ALA A 44 -21.04 -18.94 4.26
CA ALA A 44 -20.03 -19.78 4.92
C ALA A 44 -18.71 -19.01 5.13
N LEU A 45 -18.28 -18.27 4.13
CA LEU A 45 -17.06 -17.45 4.21
C LEU A 45 -17.22 -16.31 5.23
N MET A 46 -18.32 -15.57 5.20
CA MET A 46 -18.60 -14.49 6.16
C MET A 46 -18.72 -15.02 7.59
N LYS A 47 -19.28 -16.22 7.77
CA LYS A 47 -19.31 -16.88 9.07
C LYS A 47 -17.90 -17.21 9.58
N SER A 48 -17.04 -17.78 8.73
CA SER A 48 -15.65 -18.05 9.13
C SER A 48 -14.87 -16.78 9.51
N VAL A 49 -15.08 -15.67 8.78
CA VAL A 49 -14.46 -14.38 9.10
C VAL A 49 -14.99 -13.83 10.43
N SER A 50 -16.29 -13.99 10.69
CA SER A 50 -16.91 -13.56 11.95
C SER A 50 -16.41 -14.39 13.14
N ASP A 51 -16.22 -15.69 12.96
CA ASP A 51 -15.64 -16.58 13.98
C ASP A 51 -14.18 -16.18 14.28
N MET A 52 -13.39 -15.87 13.24
CA MET A 52 -12.03 -15.32 13.41
C MET A 52 -12.04 -13.94 14.12
N ALA A 53 -13.01 -13.08 13.80
CA ALA A 53 -13.15 -11.78 14.46
C ALA A 53 -13.56 -11.91 15.94
N GLY A 54 -14.32 -12.96 16.30
CA GLY A 54 -14.64 -13.29 17.69
C GLY A 54 -13.40 -13.65 18.51
N ASP A 55 -12.39 -14.25 17.88
CA ASP A 55 -11.14 -14.66 18.52
C ASP A 55 -10.20 -13.47 18.84
N CYS A 56 -10.43 -12.30 18.22
CA CYS A 56 -9.71 -11.07 18.52
C CYS A 56 -9.82 -10.64 19.99
N LYS A 57 -10.91 -11.02 20.67
CA LYS A 57 -11.12 -10.70 22.10
C LYS A 57 -10.32 -11.62 23.03
N SER A 58 -9.98 -12.81 22.55
CA SER A 58 -9.36 -13.88 23.34
C SER A 58 -7.84 -13.91 23.19
N ASN A 59 -7.31 -13.40 22.07
CA ASN A 59 -5.89 -13.44 21.78
C ASN A 59 -5.35 -12.05 21.38
N PRO A 60 -4.70 -11.31 22.30
CA PRO A 60 -4.17 -9.98 22.00
C PRO A 60 -3.06 -9.99 20.93
N ASN A 61 -2.43 -11.14 20.67
CA ASN A 61 -1.42 -11.30 19.61
C ASN A 61 -2.02 -11.33 18.20
N LEU A 62 -3.34 -11.44 18.05
CA LEU A 62 -4.02 -11.34 16.76
C LEU A 62 -4.40 -9.90 16.37
N SER A 63 -3.96 -8.90 17.15
CA SER A 63 -4.20 -7.48 16.83
C SER A 63 -3.50 -7.07 15.54
N GLY A 64 -4.26 -6.67 14.52
CA GLY A 64 -3.76 -6.36 13.16
C GLY A 64 -4.36 -7.28 12.09
N GLY A 65 -4.52 -6.76 10.87
CA GLY A 65 -5.20 -7.50 9.80
C GLY A 65 -6.73 -7.49 9.95
N MET A 66 -7.33 -8.62 10.32
CA MET A 66 -8.79 -8.75 10.48
C MET A 66 -9.32 -8.27 11.84
N CYS A 67 -8.44 -8.12 12.84
CA CYS A 67 -8.82 -7.65 14.16
C CYS A 67 -8.67 -6.12 14.28
N PRO A 68 -9.63 -5.42 14.90
CA PRO A 68 -9.48 -4.01 15.20
C PRO A 68 -8.36 -3.81 16.22
N ILE A 69 -7.49 -2.82 15.98
CA ILE A 69 -6.48 -2.40 16.94
C ILE A 69 -7.10 -1.28 17.79
N PRO A 70 -7.46 -1.53 19.07
CA PRO A 70 -8.24 -0.58 19.87
C PRO A 70 -7.48 0.71 20.19
N ASN A 71 -6.16 0.65 20.27
CA ASN A 71 -5.31 1.83 20.48
C ASN A 71 -4.08 1.80 19.58
N PRO A 72 -4.23 2.19 18.29
CA PRO A 72 -3.15 2.13 17.33
C PRO A 72 -1.99 3.03 17.79
N PRO A 73 -0.73 2.58 17.61
CA PRO A 73 0.41 3.46 17.85
C PRO A 73 0.33 4.67 16.93
N MET A 74 0.69 5.85 17.45
CA MET A 74 0.82 7.05 16.65
C MET A 74 2.15 6.96 15.89
N LEU A 75 2.10 6.45 14.67
CA LEU A 75 3.29 6.28 13.82
C LEU A 75 3.73 7.64 13.27
N PRO A 76 5.04 7.93 13.19
CA PRO A 76 5.53 9.14 12.56
C PRO A 76 5.24 9.10 11.04
N PRO A 77 4.97 10.25 10.41
CA PRO A 77 4.82 10.30 8.96
C PRO A 77 6.17 9.98 8.29
N MET A 78 6.12 9.21 7.21
CA MET A 78 7.30 8.88 6.41
C MET A 78 7.04 9.22 4.94
N LEU A 79 8.07 9.74 4.28
CA LEU A 79 8.07 9.97 2.85
C LEU A 79 8.50 8.71 2.11
N GLN A 80 7.75 8.32 1.09
CA GLN A 80 8.25 7.34 0.13
C GLN A 80 9.36 7.99 -0.70
N ILE A 81 10.58 7.50 -0.57
CA ILE A 81 11.73 7.97 -1.32
C ILE A 81 12.10 6.96 -2.42
N PRO A 82 12.67 7.40 -3.55
CA PRO A 82 13.10 6.47 -4.60
C PRO A 82 14.11 5.43 -4.10
N GLN A 83 14.15 4.24 -4.70
CA GLN A 83 15.26 3.30 -4.48
C GLN A 83 16.58 3.87 -5.03
N HIS A 84 17.72 3.32 -4.60
CA HIS A 84 19.06 3.87 -4.92
C HIS A 84 19.34 3.96 -6.42
N GLU A 85 18.80 3.03 -7.21
CA GLU A 85 18.94 2.94 -8.66
C GLU A 85 18.08 3.97 -9.39
N LEU A 86 17.05 4.47 -8.72
CA LEU A 86 16.04 5.39 -9.23
C LEU A 86 16.22 6.83 -8.72
N ARG A 87 17.28 7.11 -7.95
CA ARG A 87 17.62 8.46 -7.46
C ARG A 87 17.84 9.43 -8.62
N SER A 88 17.42 10.68 -8.46
CA SER A 88 17.61 11.72 -9.47
C SER A 88 19.08 11.97 -9.73
N VAL A 89 19.46 12.03 -11.00
CA VAL A 89 20.83 12.32 -11.46
C VAL A 89 20.78 13.24 -12.66
N LYS A 90 21.92 13.83 -12.97
CA LYS A 90 22.10 14.68 -14.14
C LYS A 90 21.81 13.89 -15.43
N THR A 91 21.05 14.52 -16.32
CA THR A 91 20.72 14.01 -17.65
C THR A 91 20.73 15.16 -18.66
N ASP A 92 20.89 14.86 -19.94
CA ASP A 92 21.03 15.90 -20.99
C ASP A 92 19.72 16.67 -21.26
N PHE A 93 18.58 16.09 -20.88
CA PHE A 93 17.25 16.66 -21.13
C PHE A 93 16.65 17.40 -19.91
N LEU A 94 17.22 17.24 -18.71
CA LEU A 94 16.80 17.98 -17.52
C LEU A 94 17.61 19.29 -17.40
N PRO A 95 16.95 20.44 -17.17
CA PRO A 95 17.66 21.72 -17.03
C PRO A 95 18.42 21.85 -15.69
N TYR A 96 18.26 20.91 -14.76
CA TYR A 96 18.82 20.93 -13.41
C TYR A 96 20.31 20.53 -13.42
N LYS A 97 21.19 21.50 -13.19
CA LYS A 97 22.66 21.31 -13.23
C LYS A 97 23.25 20.88 -11.89
N ASP A 98 22.47 21.02 -10.82
CA ASP A 98 22.78 20.73 -9.42
C ASP A 98 22.55 19.27 -9.02
N LEU A 99 22.01 18.45 -9.93
CA LEU A 99 21.86 17.01 -9.73
C LEU A 99 23.22 16.29 -9.77
N PRO A 100 23.40 15.22 -8.97
CA PRO A 100 24.63 14.43 -8.95
C PRO A 100 24.83 13.66 -10.26
N ASP A 101 26.06 13.21 -10.49
CA ASP A 101 26.39 12.39 -11.67
C ASP A 101 25.76 10.99 -11.61
N LYS A 102 25.46 10.39 -12.76
CA LYS A 102 24.84 9.06 -12.85
C LYS A 102 25.65 7.97 -12.15
N SER A 103 26.97 8.14 -12.04
CA SER A 103 27.88 7.22 -11.35
C SER A 103 27.57 6.99 -9.87
N CYS A 104 26.83 7.87 -9.19
CA CYS A 104 26.44 7.65 -7.79
C CYS A 104 25.33 6.59 -7.62
N ARG A 105 24.62 6.22 -8.70
CA ARG A 105 23.58 5.19 -8.63
C ARG A 105 24.22 3.83 -8.43
N GLY A 106 23.64 3.01 -7.56
CA GLY A 106 24.11 1.66 -7.30
C GLY A 106 22.96 0.75 -6.89
N THR A 107 23.01 -0.50 -7.33
CA THR A 107 22.05 -1.56 -6.98
C THR A 107 22.16 -2.03 -5.53
N MET A 108 23.30 -1.79 -4.90
CA MET A 108 23.54 -2.08 -3.48
C MET A 108 24.40 -0.95 -2.90
N GLY A 109 23.76 0.04 -2.27
CA GLY A 109 24.47 1.12 -1.58
C GLY A 109 24.91 2.28 -2.49
N GLY A 110 24.07 2.70 -3.43
CA GLY A 110 24.31 3.94 -4.19
C GLY A 110 24.46 5.15 -3.25
N SER A 111 25.36 6.07 -3.60
CA SER A 111 25.66 7.27 -2.80
C SER A 111 24.83 8.49 -3.20
N CYS A 112 23.93 8.35 -4.18
CA CYS A 112 23.10 9.48 -4.62
C CYS A 112 22.17 9.96 -3.49
N PRO A 113 22.19 11.26 -3.15
CA PRO A 113 21.25 11.82 -2.18
C PRO A 113 19.81 11.76 -2.69
N VAL A 114 18.86 11.90 -1.77
CA VAL A 114 17.46 12.12 -2.12
C VAL A 114 17.32 13.52 -2.70
N THR A 115 16.62 13.67 -3.82
CA THR A 115 16.30 14.98 -4.38
C THR A 115 14.81 15.25 -4.25
N ILE A 116 14.46 16.41 -3.68
CA ILE A 116 13.08 16.87 -3.52
C ILE A 116 12.92 18.16 -4.33
N LEU A 117 12.00 18.13 -5.30
CA LEU A 117 11.75 19.29 -6.16
C LEU A 117 10.73 20.22 -5.49
N MET A 118 11.19 21.42 -5.12
CA MET A 118 10.33 22.49 -4.63
C MET A 118 9.93 23.40 -5.79
N THR A 119 8.64 23.46 -6.11
CA THR A 119 8.11 24.29 -7.19
C THR A 119 7.31 25.46 -6.64
N GLY A 120 7.31 26.58 -7.37
CA GLY A 120 6.61 27.80 -7.01
C GLY A 120 7.14 29.00 -7.79
N ASP A 121 6.31 30.01 -7.98
CA ASP A 121 6.70 31.28 -8.62
C ASP A 121 7.63 32.11 -7.71
N LYS A 122 7.49 31.96 -6.39
CA LYS A 122 8.30 32.64 -5.37
C LYS A 122 9.46 31.78 -4.89
N GLN A 123 10.58 31.82 -5.60
CA GLN A 123 11.81 31.13 -5.21
C GLN A 123 12.26 31.41 -3.77
N PRO A 124 12.23 32.66 -3.24
CA PRO A 124 12.62 32.93 -1.86
C PRO A 124 11.74 32.23 -0.83
N LEU A 125 10.44 32.12 -1.11
CA LEU A 125 9.49 31.40 -0.24
C LEU A 125 9.79 29.90 -0.28
N GLY A 126 9.99 29.33 -1.46
CA GLY A 126 10.36 27.92 -1.60
C GLY A 126 11.62 27.57 -0.82
N LYS A 127 12.65 28.43 -0.89
CA LYS A 127 13.90 28.27 -0.13
C LYS A 127 13.69 28.37 1.39
N ALA A 128 12.89 29.32 1.84
CA ALA A 128 12.57 29.48 3.27
C ALA A 128 11.78 28.28 3.81
N LEU A 129 10.79 27.80 3.04
CA LEU A 129 10.01 26.62 3.40
C LEU A 129 10.88 25.36 3.46
N SER A 130 11.71 25.11 2.44
CA SER A 130 12.59 23.94 2.44
C SER A 130 13.58 23.97 3.61
N ALA A 131 14.12 25.14 3.97
CA ALA A 131 15.02 25.28 5.11
C ALA A 131 14.32 25.01 6.46
N ASN A 132 13.03 25.30 6.56
CA ASN A 132 12.24 25.01 7.78
C ASN A 132 11.76 23.55 7.84
N ILE A 133 11.45 22.93 6.71
CA ILE A 133 10.99 21.53 6.65
C ILE A 133 12.15 20.57 6.92
N PHE A 134 13.28 20.77 6.24
CA PHE A 134 14.44 19.87 6.34
C PHE A 134 15.46 20.43 7.33
N ALA A 135 15.27 20.07 8.61
CA ALA A 135 16.19 20.43 9.67
C ALA A 135 17.60 19.84 9.44
N THR A 136 18.62 20.55 9.93
CA THR A 136 20.04 20.13 9.83
C THR A 136 20.48 19.21 10.97
N SER A 137 19.57 18.83 11.86
CA SER A 137 19.87 17.97 13.01
C SER A 137 18.77 16.94 13.20
N PHE A 138 19.16 15.78 13.72
CA PHE A 138 18.28 14.73 14.18
C PHE A 138 18.10 14.82 15.69
N ALA A 139 16.88 14.96 16.17
CA ALA A 139 16.58 15.00 17.59
C ALA A 139 15.49 13.98 17.94
N VAL A 140 15.83 12.99 18.76
CA VAL A 140 14.91 11.96 19.25
C VAL A 140 15.13 11.74 20.74
N ASN A 141 14.04 11.59 21.48
CA ASN A 141 14.06 11.19 22.89
C ASN A 141 13.67 9.72 22.98
N SER A 142 14.55 8.87 23.50
CA SER A 142 14.28 7.42 23.62
C SER A 142 13.12 7.09 24.56
N SER A 143 12.84 7.94 25.55
CA SER A 143 11.70 7.75 26.46
C SER A 143 10.34 8.04 25.79
N ASP A 144 10.31 8.94 24.80
CA ASP A 144 9.11 9.34 24.05
C ASP A 144 9.38 9.25 22.54
N LEU A 145 9.70 8.04 22.10
CA LEU A 145 10.31 7.80 20.79
C LEU A 145 9.40 8.20 19.63
N LEU A 146 8.17 7.68 19.57
CA LEU A 146 7.25 7.91 18.43
C LEU A 146 6.92 9.41 18.22
N PRO A 147 6.52 10.17 19.26
CA PRO A 147 6.23 11.59 19.09
C PRO A 147 7.46 12.43 18.72
N THR A 148 8.62 12.14 19.31
CA THR A 148 9.83 12.92 19.00
C THR A 148 10.41 12.57 17.63
N LEU A 149 10.25 11.33 17.20
CA LEU A 149 10.63 10.88 15.87
C LEU A 149 9.80 11.59 14.78
N ALA A 150 8.53 11.89 15.05
CA ALA A 150 7.66 12.65 14.14
C ALA A 150 8.09 14.12 13.92
N ASN A 151 8.99 14.67 14.75
CA ASN A 151 9.58 16.00 14.52
C ASN A 151 10.67 16.00 13.44
N ASN A 152 11.10 14.82 12.98
CA ASN A 152 12.13 14.67 11.96
C ASN A 152 11.47 14.30 10.63
N VAL A 153 12.10 14.67 9.51
CA VAL A 153 11.65 14.21 8.20
C VAL A 153 12.22 12.81 7.96
N LEU A 154 11.33 11.83 7.92
CA LEU A 154 11.68 10.42 7.75
C LEU A 154 11.34 9.96 6.34
N GLY A 155 12.06 8.95 5.85
CA GLY A 155 11.78 8.33 4.57
C GLY A 155 12.06 6.84 4.53
N THR A 156 11.36 6.15 3.64
CA THR A 156 11.53 4.72 3.35
C THR A 156 11.43 4.49 1.85
N THR A 157 12.16 3.51 1.34
CA THR A 157 12.11 3.12 -0.08
C THR A 157 10.91 2.23 -0.40
N ILE A 158 10.17 1.80 0.62
CA ILE A 158 8.99 0.96 0.48
C ILE A 158 7.74 1.84 0.44
N ALA A 159 6.84 1.56 -0.49
CA ALA A 159 5.56 2.25 -0.56
C ALA A 159 4.66 1.85 0.62
N ALA A 160 3.87 2.79 1.13
CA ALA A 160 2.82 2.47 2.09
C ALA A 160 1.83 1.46 1.49
N ASP A 161 1.34 0.53 2.30
CA ASP A 161 0.30 -0.42 1.90
C ASP A 161 -1.10 0.20 2.05
N LYS A 162 -2.15 -0.54 1.69
CA LYS A 162 -3.55 -0.11 1.71
C LYS A 162 -4.05 0.30 3.10
N ASN A 163 -3.35 -0.08 4.17
CA ASN A 163 -3.68 0.32 5.53
C ASN A 163 -2.47 1.00 6.21
N ASN A 164 -2.75 2.01 7.04
CA ASN A 164 -1.73 2.78 7.75
C ASN A 164 -1.34 2.14 9.10
N TYR A 165 -1.88 0.96 9.42
CA TYR A 165 -1.64 0.27 10.69
C TYR A 165 -0.44 -0.67 10.62
N ALA A 166 -0.20 -1.27 9.46
CA ALA A 166 0.93 -2.16 9.19
C ALA A 166 1.73 -1.59 8.02
N ASP A 167 2.37 -0.44 8.24
CA ASP A 167 3.21 0.17 7.21
C ASP A 167 4.40 -0.77 6.91
N PRO A 168 4.50 -1.32 5.67
CA PRO A 168 5.58 -2.22 5.31
C PRO A 168 6.96 -1.54 5.39
N GLY A 169 7.03 -0.20 5.36
CA GLY A 169 8.24 0.56 5.58
C GLY A 169 8.79 0.49 7.01
N LEU A 170 8.00 0.02 7.98
CA LEU A 170 8.42 -0.22 9.37
C LEU A 170 8.80 -1.68 9.63
N ALA A 171 8.79 -2.55 8.61
CA ALA A 171 9.12 -3.95 8.80
C ALA A 171 10.60 -4.15 9.21
N SER A 172 10.84 -5.19 10.03
CA SER A 172 12.17 -5.54 10.52
C SER A 172 13.16 -5.74 9.38
N GLY A 173 14.37 -5.19 9.52
CA GLY A 173 15.45 -5.30 8.53
C GLY A 173 15.41 -4.29 7.39
N LEU A 174 14.38 -3.44 7.31
CA LEU A 174 14.35 -2.33 6.37
C LEU A 174 14.91 -1.05 7.00
N PRO A 175 15.74 -0.29 6.26
CA PRO A 175 16.25 0.97 6.74
C PRO A 175 15.18 2.05 6.68
N ILE A 176 15.07 2.81 7.78
CA ILE A 176 14.39 4.10 7.79
C ILE A 176 15.46 5.19 7.75
N TYR A 177 15.27 6.15 6.87
CA TYR A 177 16.19 7.25 6.63
C TYR A 177 15.70 8.52 7.30
N SER A 178 16.62 9.32 7.83
CA SER A 178 16.33 10.71 8.17
C SER A 178 16.79 11.58 7.00
N ILE A 179 15.91 12.42 6.46
CA ILE A 179 16.21 13.28 5.32
C ILE A 179 16.68 14.63 5.85
N GLN A 180 17.93 15.01 5.55
CA GLN A 180 18.50 16.27 6.01
C GLN A 180 19.38 16.88 4.91
N PRO A 181 19.51 18.21 4.85
CA PRO A 181 20.34 18.86 3.83
C PRO A 181 21.84 18.61 4.04
N LEU A 182 22.26 18.27 5.27
CA LEU A 182 23.64 17.94 5.63
C LEU A 182 23.66 16.70 6.51
N CYS A 183 24.56 15.77 6.19
CA CYS A 183 24.69 14.51 6.88
C CYS A 183 26.10 14.33 7.45
N ASN A 184 26.20 13.93 8.71
CA ASN A 184 27.44 13.45 9.28
C ASN A 184 27.73 12.01 8.81
N ALA A 185 29.00 11.71 8.55
CA ALA A 185 29.41 10.34 8.22
C ALA A 185 29.05 9.37 9.37
N ASN A 186 28.60 8.16 9.02
CA ASN A 186 28.25 7.07 9.95
C ASN A 186 27.10 7.40 10.94
N SER A 187 26.09 8.12 10.47
CA SER A 187 24.88 8.45 11.24
C SER A 187 23.87 7.29 11.21
N THR A 188 24.08 6.28 12.06
CA THR A 188 23.16 5.13 12.25
C THR A 188 22.75 5.08 13.71
N TRP A 189 21.44 4.99 13.99
CA TRP A 189 20.92 4.92 15.36
C TRP A 189 20.07 3.65 15.53
N PRO A 190 20.42 2.75 16.48
CA PRO A 190 19.56 1.63 16.80
C PRO A 190 18.37 2.13 17.61
N LEU A 191 17.15 1.93 17.11
CA LEU A 191 15.92 2.30 17.83
C LEU A 191 15.00 1.08 17.90
N SER A 192 14.59 0.70 19.12
CA SER A 192 13.58 -0.33 19.32
C SER A 192 12.21 0.33 19.44
N LEU A 193 11.32 0.05 18.48
CA LEU A 193 9.91 0.37 18.68
C LEU A 193 9.29 -0.76 19.52
N GLU A 194 9.33 -0.59 20.84
CA GLU A 194 8.81 -1.57 21.82
C GLU A 194 7.37 -2.01 21.51
N LYS A 195 6.57 -1.13 20.91
CA LYS A 195 5.18 -1.39 20.55
C LYS A 195 4.97 -2.12 19.21
N ILE A 196 6.03 -2.32 18.40
CA ILE A 196 5.95 -2.95 17.06
C ILE A 196 6.67 -4.32 17.01
N GLN A 197 7.31 -4.79 18.10
CA GLN A 197 8.06 -6.07 18.11
C GLN A 197 9.10 -6.22 16.98
N THR A 198 9.63 -5.11 16.47
CA THR A 198 10.68 -5.13 15.44
C THR A 198 11.85 -4.26 15.88
N GLY A 199 13.04 -4.85 15.89
CA GLY A 199 14.27 -4.07 15.95
C GLY A 199 14.41 -3.29 14.66
N ILE A 200 14.38 -1.96 14.75
CA ILE A 200 14.46 -1.08 13.57
C ILE A 200 15.85 -0.44 13.57
N SER A 201 16.56 -0.61 12.45
CA SER A 201 17.86 0.01 12.23
C SER A 201 17.64 1.28 11.41
N PHE A 202 17.69 2.45 12.04
CA PHE A 202 17.71 3.71 11.30
C PHE A 202 19.07 3.83 10.63
N THR A 203 19.07 3.70 9.31
CA THR A 203 20.30 3.72 8.54
C THR A 203 20.32 5.02 7.75
N SER A 204 21.33 5.83 8.04
CA SER A 204 21.74 6.98 7.25
C SER A 204 20.82 8.19 7.27
N CYS A 205 21.49 9.33 7.42
CA CYS A 205 21.03 10.60 6.90
C CYS A 205 21.15 10.56 5.36
N LEU A 206 20.14 11.06 4.64
CA LEU A 206 20.11 11.18 3.18
C LEU A 206 19.90 12.62 2.74
#